data_AF-A0A2P7S4H1-F1
#
_entry.id   AF-A0A2P7S4H1-F1
#
_cell.length_a   1.000
_cell.length_b   1.000
_cell.length_c   1.000
_cell.angle_alpha   90.00
_cell.angle_beta   90.00
_cell.angle_gamma   90.00
#
_symmetry.space_group_name_H-M   'P 1'
#
loop_
_entity.id
_entity.type
_entity.pdbx_description
1 polymer ?
#
loop_
_entity_poly.entity_id
_entity_poly.type
_entity_poly.pdbx_seq_one_letter_code
_entity_poly.pdbx_strand_id
1 'polypeptide(L)'
;MSGKRKWLSCFMPHRLELLISPAWRAAPRPLRNVLERLEIEHLRHGGFNNGELYVSYLQFVEFGVSKRSIKPTLELGQKLGLLEVIQEAENHLNDIRAANAYRLTYVPAKGKSGPTDEWKAITEARAQVLLEAYRTEDKAAASATKKKRAA
;
A
#
# COMPACT_ATOMS: atom_id res chain seq x y z
N MET A 1 1.17 -1.16 -36.51
CA MET A 1 1.19 -2.04 -35.32
C MET A 1 1.73 -1.22 -34.14
N SER A 2 0.88 -0.87 -33.18
CA SER A 2 1.30 -0.12 -31.99
C SER A 2 2.39 -0.90 -31.27
N GLY A 3 3.55 -0.27 -31.01
CA GLY A 3 4.65 -0.89 -30.27
C GLY A 3 4.11 -1.53 -29.00
N LYS A 4 4.44 -2.81 -28.76
CA LYS A 4 4.02 -3.54 -27.57
C LYS A 4 4.39 -2.69 -26.35
N ARG A 5 3.44 -2.48 -25.44
CA ARG A 5 3.64 -1.70 -24.22
C ARG A 5 4.81 -2.34 -23.45
N LYS A 6 5.99 -1.71 -23.50
CA LYS A 6 7.28 -2.25 -22.99
C LYS A 6 7.22 -2.68 -21.52
N TRP A 7 6.32 -2.08 -20.74
CA TRP A 7 6.10 -2.42 -19.33
C TRP A 7 5.39 -3.77 -19.09
N LEU A 8 4.75 -4.37 -20.11
CA LEU A 8 4.12 -5.69 -19.96
C LEU A 8 5.12 -6.83 -19.74
N SER A 9 6.41 -6.61 -20.04
CA SER A 9 7.48 -7.57 -19.74
C SER A 9 8.21 -7.27 -18.43
N CYS A 10 7.85 -6.20 -17.71
CA CYS A 10 8.43 -5.91 -16.40
C CYS A 10 7.93 -6.93 -15.37
N PHE A 11 8.77 -7.25 -14.38
CA PHE A 11 8.45 -8.16 -13.29
C PHE A 11 8.82 -7.53 -11.95
N MET A 12 8.12 -7.95 -10.89
CA MET A 12 8.38 -7.50 -9.52
C MET A 12 9.05 -8.64 -8.73
N PRO A 13 10.37 -8.62 -8.53
CA PRO A 13 11.02 -9.63 -7.72
C PRO A 13 10.76 -9.40 -6.22
N HIS A 14 10.23 -10.40 -5.53
CA HIS A 14 10.22 -10.45 -4.07
C HIS A 14 11.37 -11.32 -3.56
N ARG A 15 12.12 -10.81 -2.58
CA ARG A 15 13.11 -11.64 -1.87
C ARG A 15 12.39 -12.69 -1.04
N LEU A 16 12.94 -13.90 -0.97
CA LEU A 16 12.41 -14.97 -0.12
C LEU A 16 12.29 -14.50 1.34
N GLU A 17 13.29 -13.77 1.84
CA GLU A 17 13.29 -13.19 3.19
C GLU A 17 12.06 -12.31 3.46
N LEU A 18 11.65 -11.49 2.50
CA LEU A 18 10.42 -10.69 2.61
C LEU A 18 9.20 -11.62 2.70
N LEU A 19 9.09 -12.59 1.81
CA LEU A 19 7.92 -13.48 1.72
C LEU A 19 7.68 -14.30 2.99
N ILE A 20 8.75 -14.71 3.67
CA ILE A 20 8.67 -15.46 4.93
C ILE A 20 8.68 -14.56 6.18
N SER A 21 8.86 -13.24 6.03
CA SER A 21 8.93 -12.31 7.15
C SER A 21 7.62 -12.25 7.95
N PRO A 22 7.69 -11.95 9.25
CA PRO A 22 6.49 -11.71 10.06
C PRO A 22 5.57 -10.63 9.48
N ALA A 23 6.15 -9.51 9.01
CA ALA A 23 5.40 -8.42 8.41
C ALA A 23 4.58 -8.87 7.21
N TRP A 24 5.21 -9.59 6.27
CA TRP A 24 4.53 -10.10 5.09
C TRP A 24 3.47 -11.12 5.50
N ARG A 25 3.78 -12.12 6.34
CA ARG A 25 2.80 -13.16 6.72
C ARG A 25 1.58 -12.61 7.45
N ALA A 26 1.73 -11.53 8.22
CA ALA A 26 0.62 -10.86 8.90
C ALA A 26 -0.26 -10.00 7.98
N ALA A 27 0.14 -9.75 6.73
CA ALA A 27 -0.62 -8.90 5.82
C ALA A 27 -1.93 -9.58 5.38
N PRO A 28 -3.11 -9.05 5.77
CA PRO A 28 -4.40 -9.61 5.37
C PRO A 28 -4.68 -9.33 3.89
N ARG A 29 -5.67 -10.03 3.31
CA ARG A 29 -6.03 -9.88 1.89
C ARG A 29 -6.23 -8.42 1.41
N PRO A 30 -6.87 -7.51 2.16
CA PRO A 30 -6.98 -6.11 1.73
C PRO A 30 -5.62 -5.43 1.58
N LEU A 31 -4.67 -5.73 2.47
CA LEU A 31 -3.31 -5.21 2.38
C LEU A 31 -2.55 -5.82 1.20
N ARG A 32 -2.74 -7.11 0.92
CA ARG A 32 -2.19 -7.74 -0.30
C ARG A 32 -2.66 -7.03 -1.56
N ASN A 33 -3.96 -6.79 -1.68
CA ASN A 33 -4.54 -6.08 -2.83
C ASN A 33 -3.98 -4.65 -2.95
N VAL A 34 -3.78 -3.94 -1.84
CA VAL A 34 -3.13 -2.62 -1.85
C VAL A 34 -1.70 -2.72 -2.37
N LEU A 35 -0.90 -3.64 -1.84
CA LEU A 35 0.50 -3.82 -2.24
C LEU A 35 0.59 -4.20 -3.73
N GLU A 36 -0.19 -5.19 -4.18
CA GLU A 36 -0.25 -5.60 -5.58
C GLU A 36 -0.68 -4.47 -6.51
N ARG A 37 -1.68 -3.66 -6.11
CA ARG A 37 -2.08 -2.49 -6.91
C ARG A 37 -0.95 -1.48 -7.05
N LEU A 38 -0.18 -1.24 -5.98
CA LEU A 38 0.98 -0.35 -6.01
C LEU A 38 2.13 -0.93 -6.82
N GLU A 39 2.40 -2.24 -6.72
CA GLU A 39 3.37 -2.95 -7.56
C GLU A 39 3.02 -2.81 -9.05
N ILE A 40 1.74 -2.94 -9.41
CA ILE A 40 1.27 -2.72 -10.79
C ILE A 40 1.56 -1.29 -11.24
N GLU A 41 1.36 -0.28 -10.38
CA GLU A 41 1.69 1.11 -10.71
C GLU A 41 3.19 1.28 -10.96
N HIS A 42 4.01 0.69 -10.08
CA HIS A 42 5.46 0.69 -10.22
C HIS A 42 5.92 0.02 -11.52
N LEU A 43 5.33 -1.12 -11.89
CA LEU A 43 5.62 -1.82 -13.14
C LEU A 43 5.15 -1.03 -14.36
N ARG A 44 4.02 -0.30 -14.29
CA ARG A 44 3.58 0.62 -15.35
C ARG A 44 4.55 1.77 -15.57
N HIS A 45 5.28 2.19 -14.53
CA HIS A 45 6.42 3.10 -14.63
C HIS A 45 7.71 2.42 -15.12
N GLY A 46 7.65 1.17 -15.55
CA GLY A 46 8.79 0.39 -16.02
C GLY A 46 9.68 -0.14 -14.91
N GLY A 47 9.20 -0.20 -13.67
CA GLY A 47 10.01 -0.55 -12.50
C GLY A 47 10.79 0.64 -11.92
N PHE A 48 10.34 1.87 -12.19
CA PHE A 48 10.94 3.11 -11.67
C PHE A 48 9.95 3.89 -10.81
N ASN A 49 10.39 5.05 -10.29
CA ASN A 49 9.54 6.02 -9.59
C ASN A 49 8.80 5.48 -8.36
N ASN A 50 9.36 4.48 -7.67
CA ASN A 50 8.85 4.09 -6.36
C ASN A 50 9.03 5.26 -5.36
N GLY A 51 7.96 5.63 -4.66
CA GLY A 51 7.85 6.89 -3.91
C GLY A 51 7.03 7.97 -4.62
N GLU A 52 6.74 7.77 -5.91
CA GLU A 52 5.83 8.61 -6.73
C GLU A 52 4.72 7.71 -7.32
N LEU A 53 4.27 6.72 -6.56
CA LEU A 53 3.17 5.84 -6.99
C LEU A 53 1.86 6.52 -6.63
N TYR A 54 1.15 7.07 -7.62
CA TYR A 54 -0.11 7.77 -7.40
C TYR A 54 -1.29 6.83 -7.69
N VAL A 55 -1.95 6.36 -6.62
CA VAL A 55 -3.14 5.49 -6.72
C VAL A 55 -4.28 6.09 -5.92
N SER A 56 -5.37 6.43 -6.60
CA SER A 56 -6.56 6.98 -5.96
C SER A 56 -7.32 5.93 -5.13
N TYR A 57 -8.13 6.39 -4.19
CA TYR A 57 -9.06 5.52 -3.45
C TYR A 57 -9.99 4.74 -4.38
N LEU A 58 -10.46 5.36 -5.48
CA LEU A 58 -11.32 4.68 -6.44
C LEU A 58 -10.60 3.50 -7.11
N GLN A 59 -9.33 3.69 -7.49
CA GLN A 59 -8.54 2.61 -8.09
C GLN A 59 -8.28 1.46 -7.09
N PHE A 60 -8.12 1.75 -5.80
CA PHE A 60 -8.10 0.68 -4.79
C PHE A 60 -9.43 -0.05 -4.69
N VAL A 61 -10.56 0.66 -4.78
CA VAL A 61 -11.90 0.05 -4.81
C VAL A 61 -12.09 -0.85 -6.02
N GLU A 62 -11.73 -0.36 -7.21
CA GLU A 62 -11.77 -1.13 -8.46
C GLU A 62 -10.88 -2.37 -8.40
N PHE A 63 -9.77 -2.30 -7.67
CA PHE A 63 -8.87 -3.43 -7.42
C PHE A 63 -9.36 -4.37 -6.28
N GLY A 64 -10.55 -4.13 -5.74
CA GLY A 64 -11.20 -5.02 -4.78
C GLY A 64 -10.92 -4.72 -3.30
N VAL A 65 -10.43 -3.51 -2.97
CA VAL A 65 -10.31 -3.06 -1.58
C VAL A 65 -11.58 -2.31 -1.18
N SER A 66 -12.26 -2.75 -0.12
CA SER A 66 -13.46 -2.04 0.35
C SER A 66 -13.12 -0.58 0.73
N LYS A 67 -13.92 0.38 0.24
CA LYS A 67 -13.70 1.82 0.48
C LYS A 67 -13.50 2.18 1.95
N ARG A 68 -14.25 1.51 2.85
CA ARG A 68 -14.15 1.74 4.30
C ARG A 68 -12.86 1.20 4.91
N SER A 69 -12.28 0.18 4.29
CA SER A 69 -11.10 -0.55 4.76
C SER A 69 -9.81 0.06 4.24
N ILE A 70 -9.84 0.91 3.20
CA ILE A 70 -8.63 1.50 2.60
C ILE A 70 -7.75 2.19 3.65
N LYS A 71 -8.33 3.09 4.46
CA LYS A 71 -7.57 3.82 5.48
C LYS A 71 -6.93 2.90 6.53
N PRO A 72 -7.66 2.04 7.26
CA PRO A 72 -7.04 1.14 8.24
C PRO A 72 -6.06 0.15 7.58
N THR A 73 -6.29 -0.24 6.33
CA THR A 73 -5.36 -1.08 5.58
C THR A 73 -4.04 -0.36 5.25
N LEU A 74 -4.09 0.90 4.82
CA LEU A 74 -2.88 1.71 4.58
C LEU A 74 -2.11 1.95 5.89
N GLU A 75 -2.81 2.23 6.98
CA GLU A 75 -2.20 2.39 8.31
C GLU A 75 -1.52 1.10 8.78
N LEU A 76 -2.15 -0.07 8.58
CA LEU A 76 -1.52 -1.36 8.86
C LEU A 76 -0.26 -1.56 7.99
N GLY A 77 -0.34 -1.26 6.70
CA GLY A 77 0.80 -1.37 5.77
C GLY A 77 2.02 -0.55 6.21
N GLN A 78 1.78 0.68 6.69
CA GLN A 78 2.82 1.53 7.28
C GLN A 78 3.37 0.97 8.58
N LYS A 79 2.50 0.52 9.51
CA LYS A 79 2.92 -0.06 10.79
C LYS A 79 3.70 -1.37 10.62
N LEU A 80 3.42 -2.16 9.57
CA LEU A 80 4.18 -3.36 9.19
C LEU A 80 5.46 -3.02 8.39
N GLY A 81 5.70 -1.75 8.08
CA GLY A 81 6.87 -1.31 7.32
C GLY A 81 6.90 -1.87 5.89
N LEU A 82 5.74 -2.15 5.28
CA LEU A 82 5.62 -2.68 3.92
C LEU A 82 5.40 -1.59 2.87
N LEU A 83 4.79 -0.47 3.28
CA LEU A 83 4.59 0.70 2.44
C LEU A 83 4.67 1.97 3.28
N GLU A 84 4.88 3.10 2.63
CA GLU A 84 4.74 4.44 3.20
C GLU A 84 3.71 5.23 2.40
N VAL A 85 2.88 6.03 3.09
CA VAL A 85 2.01 7.02 2.48
C VAL A 85 2.70 8.38 2.55
N ILE A 86 3.10 8.91 1.41
CA ILE A 86 3.76 10.21 1.28
C ILE A 86 2.67 11.23 0.96
N GLN A 87 2.42 12.14 1.90
CA GLN A 87 1.59 13.31 1.67
C GLN A 87 2.51 14.44 1.22
N GLU A 88 2.31 14.95 0.01
CA GLU A 88 2.99 16.16 -0.42
C GLU A 88 2.56 17.31 0.49
N ALA A 89 3.53 17.98 1.12
CA ALA A 89 3.27 19.22 1.85
C ALA A 89 2.72 20.24 0.85
N GLU A 90 1.55 20.75 1.17
CA GLU A 90 0.67 21.53 0.30
C GLU A 90 1.37 22.65 -0.50
N ASN A 91 1.09 22.68 -1.81
CA ASN A 91 0.83 23.96 -2.48
C ASN A 91 -0.62 24.36 -2.11
N HIS A 92 -0.79 25.04 -0.97
CA HIS A 92 -2.06 25.58 -0.46
C HIS A 92 -2.68 26.70 -1.33
N LEU A 93 -2.34 26.75 -2.62
CA LEU A 93 -2.81 27.79 -3.53
C LEU A 93 -4.25 27.55 -3.99
N ASN A 94 -4.79 26.34 -3.80
CA ASN A 94 -6.18 26.00 -4.08
C ASN A 94 -6.69 24.99 -3.04
N ASP A 95 -7.97 25.05 -2.69
CA ASP A 95 -8.70 24.19 -1.72
C ASP A 95 -8.77 22.68 -2.10
N ILE A 96 -7.80 22.21 -2.89
CA ILE A 96 -7.70 20.85 -3.41
C ILE A 96 -6.54 20.17 -2.68
N ARG A 97 -6.87 19.13 -1.89
CA ARG A 97 -5.86 18.28 -1.26
C ARG A 97 -4.98 17.61 -2.31
N ALA A 98 -3.67 17.66 -2.11
CA ALA A 98 -2.72 16.94 -2.97
C ALA A 98 -3.00 15.43 -2.96
N ALA A 99 -2.72 14.77 -4.08
CA ALA A 99 -2.82 13.33 -4.17
C ALA A 99 -1.78 12.66 -3.26
N ASN A 100 -2.15 11.55 -2.62
CA ASN A 100 -1.17 10.74 -1.91
C ASN A 100 -0.24 10.06 -2.92
N ALA A 101 1.06 10.17 -2.68
CA ALA A 101 2.06 9.30 -3.27
C ALA A 101 2.32 8.11 -2.33
N TYR A 102 2.73 6.98 -2.89
CA TYR A 102 3.06 5.79 -2.13
C TYR A 102 4.46 5.28 -2.45
N ARG A 103 5.11 4.67 -1.46
CA ARG A 103 6.39 3.97 -1.59
C ARG A 103 6.26 2.56 -1.06
N LEU A 104 6.74 1.57 -1.81
CA LEU A 104 6.96 0.21 -1.32
C LEU A 104 8.36 0.15 -0.69
N THR A 105 8.46 -0.22 0.59
CA THR A 105 9.72 -0.14 1.36
C THR A 105 10.72 -1.23 0.97
N TYR A 106 10.23 -2.33 0.39
CA TYR A 106 11.02 -3.45 -0.11
C TYR A 106 11.48 -3.29 -1.57
N VAL A 107 11.19 -2.15 -2.18
CA VAL A 107 11.64 -1.75 -3.53
C VAL A 107 12.51 -0.50 -3.42
N PRO A 108 13.61 -0.35 -4.19
CA PRO A 108 14.40 0.87 -4.18
C PRO A 108 13.54 2.09 -4.52
N ALA A 109 13.61 3.15 -3.71
CA ALA A 109 12.96 4.41 -4.03
C ALA A 109 13.64 5.06 -5.26
N LYS A 110 12.94 5.99 -5.92
CA LYS A 110 13.49 6.73 -7.06
C LYS A 110 14.87 7.32 -6.73
N GLY A 111 15.87 7.02 -7.56
CA GLY A 111 17.25 7.48 -7.40
C GLY A 111 18.02 6.81 -6.25
N LYS A 112 17.51 5.75 -5.63
CA LYS A 112 18.21 4.97 -4.60
C LYS A 112 18.69 3.64 -5.17
N SER A 113 19.84 3.17 -4.66
CA SER A 113 20.46 1.91 -5.07
C SER A 113 19.82 0.67 -4.44
N GLY A 114 19.09 0.82 -3.33
CA GLY A 114 18.49 -0.29 -2.59
C GLY A 114 17.21 0.07 -1.84
N PRO A 115 16.43 -0.94 -1.42
CA PRO A 115 15.23 -0.76 -0.59
C PRO A 115 15.59 -0.40 0.87
N THR A 116 14.65 0.20 1.61
CA THR A 116 14.85 0.54 3.04
C THR A 116 14.52 -0.59 4.00
N ASP A 117 13.66 -1.52 3.58
CA ASP A 117 13.33 -2.74 4.32
C ASP A 117 12.87 -2.54 5.76
N GLU A 118 12.03 -1.53 5.96
CA GLU A 118 11.44 -1.19 7.26
C GLU A 118 10.71 -2.39 7.91
N TRP A 119 10.17 -3.29 7.08
CA TRP A 119 9.56 -4.56 7.50
C TRP A 119 10.50 -5.49 8.28
N LYS A 120 11.82 -5.37 8.15
CA LYS A 120 12.78 -6.20 8.90
C LYS A 120 12.77 -5.93 10.40
N ALA A 121 12.34 -4.74 10.82
CA ALA A 121 12.22 -4.40 12.24
C ALA A 121 11.00 -5.07 12.91
N ILE A 122 10.11 -5.68 12.13
CA ILE A 122 8.85 -6.25 12.63
C ILE A 122 9.06 -7.69 13.10
N THR A 123 8.92 -7.89 14.41
CA THR A 123 8.89 -9.22 15.03
C THR A 123 7.54 -9.90 14.86
N GLU A 124 7.49 -11.22 15.04
CA GLU A 124 6.23 -11.99 15.02
C GLU A 124 5.21 -11.47 16.04
N ALA A 125 5.63 -11.27 17.29
CA ALA A 125 4.76 -10.74 18.33
C ALA A 125 4.19 -9.36 17.96
N ARG A 126 5.04 -8.48 17.40
CA ARG A 126 4.60 -7.14 16.96
C ARG A 126 3.62 -7.24 15.80
N ALA A 127 3.88 -8.09 14.81
CA ALA A 127 3.02 -8.29 13.65
C ALA A 127 1.61 -8.76 14.06
N GLN A 128 1.52 -9.70 15.01
CA GLN A 128 0.23 -10.21 15.51
C GLN A 128 -0.57 -9.13 16.25
N VAL A 129 0.09 -8.33 17.10
CA VAL A 129 -0.57 -7.20 17.78
C VAL A 129 -1.14 -6.19 16.78
N LEU A 130 -0.37 -5.87 15.73
CA LEU A 130 -0.81 -4.94 14.69
C LEU A 130 -1.99 -5.49 13.87
N LEU A 131 -1.97 -6.79 13.54
CA LEU A 131 -3.06 -7.45 12.82
C LEU A 131 -4.36 -7.47 13.63
N GLU A 132 -4.27 -7.71 14.94
CA GLU A 132 -5.47 -7.74 15.80
C GLU A 132 -6.05 -6.34 16.02
N ALA A 133 -5.20 -5.32 16.16
CA ALA A 133 -5.64 -3.93 16.17
C ALA A 133 -6.37 -3.57 14.86
N TYR A 134 -5.80 -3.94 13.70
CA TYR A 134 -6.43 -3.75 12.41
C TYR A 134 -7.81 -4.42 12.31
N ARG A 135 -7.95 -5.68 12.77
CA ARG A 135 -9.24 -6.39 12.74
C ARG A 135 -10.30 -5.68 13.57
N THR A 136 -9.89 -5.10 14.70
CA THR A 136 -10.79 -4.34 15.57
C THR A 136 -11.24 -3.05 14.87
N GLU A 137 -10.30 -2.30 14.30
CA GLU A 137 -10.57 -1.05 13.56
C GLU A 137 -11.44 -1.30 12.32
N ASP A 138 -11.17 -2.34 11.53
CA ASP A 138 -11.94 -2.67 10.32
C ASP A 138 -13.37 -3.09 10.66
N LYS A 139 -13.57 -3.86 11.73
CA LYS A 139 -14.91 -4.20 12.26
C LYS A 139 -15.67 -2.96 12.76
N ALA A 140 -14.98 -2.03 13.41
CA ALA A 140 -15.59 -0.78 13.86
C ALA A 140 -16.02 0.08 12.65
N ALA A 141 -15.16 0.23 11.64
CA ALA A 141 -15.48 0.92 10.39
C ALA A 141 -16.66 0.28 9.65
N ALA A 142 -16.75 -1.05 9.67
CA ALA A 142 -17.88 -1.80 9.12
C ALA A 142 -19.20 -1.45 9.81
N SER A 143 -19.21 -1.46 11.14
CA SER A 143 -20.39 -1.20 11.96
C SER A 143 -20.87 0.25 11.82
N ALA A 144 -19.96 1.22 11.83
CA ALA A 144 -20.28 2.63 11.63
C ALA A 144 -20.94 2.91 10.27
N THR A 145 -20.44 2.25 9.21
CA THR A 145 -21.03 2.36 7.85
C THR A 145 -22.45 1.81 7.82
N LYS A 146 -22.72 0.71 8.53
CA LYS A 146 -24.07 0.12 8.61
C LYS A 146 -25.05 1.06 9.32
N LYS A 147 -24.64 1.67 10.44
CA LYS A 147 -25.47 2.64 11.18
C LYS A 147 -25.84 3.85 10.32
N LYS A 148 -24.89 4.40 9.55
CA LYS A 148 -25.14 5.55 8.66
C LYS A 148 -26.10 5.24 7.50
N ARG A 149 -26.20 3.98 7.05
CA ARG A 149 -27.15 3.58 6.00
C ARG A 149 -28.57 3.33 6.51
N ALA A 150 -28.74 3.14 7.82
CA ALA A 150 -30.03 2.84 8.45
C ALA A 150 -30.71 4.10 9.03
N ALA A 151 -30.03 5.25 9.01
CA ALA A 151 -30.54 6.57 9.39
C ALA A 151 -30.77 7.38 8.12
#